data_AF-A0A7S1M0N9-F1
#
_entry.id   AF-A0A7S1M0N9-F1
#
_cell.length_a   1.000
_cell.length_b   1.000
_cell.length_c   1.000
_cell.angle_alpha   90.00
_cell.angle_beta   90.00
_cell.angle_gamma   90.00
#
_symmetry.space_group_name_H-M   'P 1'
#
loop_
_entity.id
_entity.type
_entity.pdbx_description
1 polymer ?
#
loop_
_entity_poly.entity_id
_entity_poly.type
_entity_poly.pdbx_seq_one_letter_code
_entity_poly.pdbx_strand_id
1 'polypeptide(L)'
;MNCGKSQEWFRHAASAWAEAELGITHIGKMDTDAYLDVGILIPTLTGFAAGCPNAFGGRSWTCEKGAFCPPAGCGLPVGDDFLAYKSKDPGCWSYMQGGFYFMSVQMAREVSQPGGWWAQQSGQFRPEDCVTGNAVYNWAKDSGSCVSAIDLKGMGAIWHPDDNGKWEHSFWYPPYKHPA
;
A
#
# COMPACT_ATOMS: atom_id res chain seq x y z
N MET A 1 -10.26 -10.56 8.63
CA MET A 1 -9.06 -9.73 8.33
C MET A 1 -8.61 -9.05 9.61
N ASN A 2 -7.35 -9.27 9.99
CA ASN A 2 -6.89 -9.19 11.38
C ASN A 2 -6.15 -7.87 11.69
N CYS A 3 -6.81 -6.96 12.42
CA CYS A 3 -6.28 -5.99 13.38
C CYS A 3 -4.80 -5.53 13.25
N GLY A 4 -4.34 -5.09 12.08
CA GLY A 4 -3.01 -4.47 11.94
C GLY A 4 -1.81 -5.43 12.04
N LYS A 5 -1.99 -6.74 11.78
CA LYS A 5 -0.88 -7.73 11.82
C LYS A 5 0.22 -7.47 10.78
N SER A 6 0.06 -6.55 9.83
CA SER A 6 1.06 -6.26 8.80
C SER A 6 2.27 -5.50 9.34
N GLN A 7 2.11 -4.54 10.25
CA GLN A 7 3.22 -3.67 10.66
C GLN A 7 4.39 -4.45 11.29
N GLU A 8 4.11 -5.30 12.28
CA GLU A 8 5.16 -6.04 12.98
C GLU A 8 5.92 -6.97 12.03
N TRP A 9 5.20 -7.55 11.07
CA TRP A 9 5.79 -8.37 10.02
C TRP A 9 6.69 -7.53 9.10
N PHE A 10 6.23 -6.37 8.61
CA PHE A 10 7.05 -5.47 7.79
C PHE A 10 8.29 -5.01 8.53
N ARG A 11 8.17 -4.68 9.82
CA ARG A 11 9.29 -4.30 10.67
C ARG A 11 10.30 -5.44 10.78
N HIS A 12 9.84 -6.64 11.10
CA HIS A 12 10.71 -7.80 11.24
C HIS A 12 11.40 -8.15 9.93
N ALA A 13 10.64 -8.23 8.83
CA ALA A 13 11.18 -8.53 7.50
C ALA A 13 12.21 -7.48 7.05
N ALA A 14 11.89 -6.19 7.20
CA ALA A 14 12.80 -5.11 6.81
C ALA A 14 14.09 -5.08 7.63
N SER A 15 14.02 -5.33 8.95
CA SER A 15 15.20 -5.42 9.81
C SER A 15 16.05 -6.65 9.48
N ALA A 16 15.45 -7.84 9.47
CA ALA A 16 16.17 -9.09 9.27
C ALA A 16 16.89 -9.15 7.90
N TRP A 17 16.26 -8.59 6.87
CA TRP A 17 16.82 -8.60 5.53
C TRP A 17 17.84 -7.49 5.27
N ALA A 18 17.71 -6.35 5.94
CA ALA A 18 18.77 -5.35 5.96
C ALA A 18 20.04 -5.88 6.64
N GLU A 19 19.88 -6.64 7.73
CA GLU A 19 20.99 -7.25 8.47
C GLU A 19 21.68 -8.40 7.71
N ALA A 20 20.94 -9.13 6.88
CA ALA A 20 21.44 -10.28 6.14
C ALA A 20 22.17 -9.93 4.82
N GLU A 21 22.29 -8.65 4.45
CA GLU A 21 22.96 -8.15 3.23
C GLU A 21 22.46 -8.82 1.92
N LEU A 22 21.21 -9.29 1.89
CA LEU A 22 20.68 -10.10 0.78
C LEU A 22 20.36 -9.32 -0.50
N GLY A 23 20.69 -8.03 -0.58
CA GLY A 23 20.37 -7.18 -1.72
C GLY A 23 18.86 -7.00 -1.97
N ILE A 24 18.01 -7.28 -0.97
CA ILE A 24 16.55 -7.12 -1.08
C ILE A 24 16.25 -5.62 -1.14
N THR A 25 15.51 -5.21 -2.17
CA THR A 25 15.15 -3.79 -2.41
C THR A 25 13.70 -3.49 -2.04
N HIS A 26 12.81 -4.50 -2.09
CA HIS A 26 11.38 -4.34 -1.85
C HIS A 26 10.81 -5.49 -1.02
N ILE A 27 9.75 -5.20 -0.27
CA ILE A 27 9.00 -6.16 0.56
C ILE A 27 7.54 -6.06 0.18
N GLY A 28 6.91 -7.19 -0.13
CA GLY A 28 5.50 -7.27 -0.50
C GLY A 28 4.66 -8.06 0.49
N LYS A 29 3.40 -7.68 0.61
CA LYS A 29 2.33 -8.50 1.19
C LYS A 29 1.42 -8.96 0.05
N MET A 30 0.99 -10.21 0.13
CA MET A 30 0.08 -10.82 -0.84
C MET A 30 -0.95 -11.65 -0.07
N ASP A 31 -2.22 -11.55 -0.44
CA ASP A 31 -3.20 -12.50 0.06
C ASP A 31 -2.99 -13.88 -0.56
N THR A 32 -3.37 -14.95 0.13
CA THR A 32 -3.13 -16.33 -0.31
C THR A 32 -3.97 -16.76 -1.51
N ASP A 33 -5.00 -15.98 -1.83
CA ASP A 33 -5.87 -16.10 -3.00
C ASP A 33 -5.48 -15.13 -4.14
N ALA A 34 -4.37 -14.40 -3.99
CA ALA A 34 -3.82 -13.55 -5.04
C ALA A 34 -2.86 -14.33 -5.95
N TYR A 35 -2.81 -13.92 -7.22
CA TYR A 35 -1.74 -14.29 -8.13
C TYR A 35 -1.03 -13.04 -8.67
N LEU A 36 0.29 -13.13 -8.79
CA LEU A 36 1.17 -12.03 -9.16
C LEU A 36 1.94 -12.38 -10.42
N ASP A 37 1.82 -11.55 -11.45
CA ASP A 37 2.63 -11.68 -12.66
C ASP A 37 4.04 -11.11 -12.41
N VAL A 38 4.97 -12.00 -12.05
CA VAL A 38 6.37 -11.64 -11.81
C VAL A 38 7.08 -11.11 -13.06
N GLY A 39 6.62 -11.49 -14.26
CA GLY A 39 7.17 -11.02 -15.53
C GLY A 39 6.86 -9.54 -15.78
N ILE A 40 5.78 -9.03 -15.18
CA ILE A 40 5.42 -7.61 -15.20
C ILE A 40 6.01 -6.89 -13.97
N LEU A 41 5.93 -7.49 -12.79
CA LEU A 41 6.38 -6.86 -11.56
C LEU A 41 7.88 -6.55 -11.57
N ILE A 42 8.73 -7.52 -11.91
CA ILE A 42 10.18 -7.35 -11.80
C ILE A 42 10.68 -6.19 -12.69
N PRO A 43 10.32 -6.11 -13.99
CA PRO A 43 10.69 -4.97 -14.81
C PRO A 43 10.21 -3.64 -14.24
N THR A 44 8.98 -3.57 -13.73
CA THR A 44 8.43 -2.36 -13.09
C THR A 44 9.27 -1.92 -11.89
N LEU A 45 9.67 -2.86 -11.02
CA LEU A 45 10.53 -2.56 -9.87
C LEU A 45 11.93 -2.06 -10.29
N THR A 46 12.50 -2.64 -11.35
CA THR A 46 13.83 -2.24 -11.84
C THR A 46 13.83 -0.93 -12.64
N GLY A 47 12.71 -0.59 -13.27
CA GLY A 47 12.55 0.62 -14.08
C GLY A 47 12.32 1.89 -13.27
N PHE A 48 11.96 1.77 -11.98
CA PHE A 48 11.54 2.90 -11.14
C PHE A 48 12.70 3.75 -10.57
N ALA A 49 13.93 3.58 -11.06
CA ALA A 49 15.15 4.09 -10.41
C ALA A 49 15.47 5.59 -10.61
N ALA A 50 14.50 6.48 -10.85
CA ALA A 50 14.80 7.89 -11.14
C ALA A 50 14.11 8.87 -10.18
N GLY A 51 14.71 9.12 -9.02
CA GLY A 51 14.50 10.35 -8.24
C GLY A 51 13.96 10.19 -6.82
N CYS A 52 13.24 9.10 -6.50
CA CYS A 52 12.73 8.86 -5.16
C CYS A 52 13.10 7.45 -4.62
N PRO A 53 13.76 7.35 -3.46
CA PRO A 53 14.19 6.05 -2.91
C PRO A 53 13.05 5.23 -2.27
N ASN A 54 11.90 5.86 -2.03
CA ASN A 54 10.76 5.22 -1.38
C ASN A 54 9.70 4.87 -2.42
N ALA A 55 9.39 3.58 -2.54
CA ALA A 55 8.36 3.10 -3.45
C ALA A 55 7.23 2.47 -2.64
N PHE A 56 5.99 2.85 -2.95
CA PHE A 56 4.78 2.19 -2.47
C PHE A 56 3.96 1.76 -3.69
N GLY A 57 3.77 0.47 -3.87
CA GLY A 57 3.13 -0.04 -5.09
C GLY A 57 2.11 -1.12 -4.83
N GLY A 58 1.21 -1.29 -5.79
CA GLY A 58 0.04 -2.16 -5.68
C GLY A 58 -1.06 -1.62 -6.57
N ARG A 59 -2.33 -1.93 -6.28
CA ARG A 59 -3.44 -1.22 -6.92
C ARG A 59 -3.80 0.01 -6.11
N SER A 60 -3.55 1.19 -6.66
CA SER A 60 -3.96 2.45 -6.04
C SER A 60 -5.48 2.51 -5.90
N TRP A 61 -5.96 2.86 -4.71
CA TRP A 61 -7.37 2.87 -4.39
C TRP A 61 -7.75 3.94 -3.36
N THR A 62 -9.04 4.27 -3.35
CA THR A 62 -9.68 5.12 -2.35
C THR A 62 -11.06 4.56 -2.07
N CYS A 63 -11.43 4.45 -0.80
CA CYS A 63 -12.81 4.15 -0.45
C CYS A 63 -13.59 5.45 -0.27
N GLU A 64 -14.82 5.52 -0.77
CA GLU A 64 -15.58 6.77 -0.81
C GLU A 64 -16.27 7.10 0.52
N LYS A 65 -16.47 6.10 1.39
CA LYS A 65 -17.28 6.22 2.61
C LYS A 65 -16.73 5.35 3.72
N GLY A 66 -16.63 5.90 4.91
CA GLY A 66 -16.23 5.19 6.12
C GLY A 66 -15.28 6.02 6.99
N ALA A 67 -15.26 5.76 8.30
CA ALA A 67 -14.43 6.52 9.25
C ALA A 67 -12.91 6.32 9.04
N PHE A 68 -12.51 5.27 8.31
CA PHE A 68 -11.13 4.91 8.01
C PHE A 68 -10.75 5.18 6.54
N CYS A 69 -11.67 5.75 5.76
CA CYS A 69 -11.43 6.07 4.37
C CYS A 69 -10.72 7.41 4.22
N PRO A 70 -10.01 7.61 3.10
CA PRO A 70 -9.60 8.95 2.71
C PRO A 70 -10.78 9.93 2.68
N PRO A 71 -10.54 11.24 2.87
CA PRO A 71 -11.59 12.23 2.68
C PRO A 71 -12.28 12.08 1.32
N ALA A 72 -13.58 12.36 1.30
CA ALA A 72 -14.36 12.24 0.08
C ALA A 72 -13.78 13.15 -1.03
N GLY A 73 -13.61 12.60 -2.23
CA GLY A 73 -13.10 13.35 -3.37
C GLY A 73 -11.57 13.42 -3.48
N CYS A 74 -10.80 12.73 -2.65
CA CYS A 74 -9.33 12.70 -2.80
C CYS A 74 -8.86 12.11 -4.12
N GLY A 75 -9.55 11.08 -4.61
CA GLY A 75 -9.16 10.37 -5.82
C GLY A 75 -7.86 9.57 -5.63
N LEU A 76 -7.10 9.41 -6.71
CA LEU A 76 -5.81 8.74 -6.73
C LEU A 76 -4.66 9.76 -6.76
N PRO A 77 -3.44 9.35 -6.39
CA PRO A 77 -2.24 10.17 -6.55
C PRO A 77 -2.07 10.65 -8.01
N VAL A 78 -1.44 11.82 -8.17
CA VAL A 78 -1.16 12.44 -9.47
C VAL A 78 0.24 12.06 -9.93
N GLY A 79 0.34 11.40 -11.08
CA GLY A 79 1.62 10.90 -11.57
C GLY A 79 2.15 9.79 -10.67
N ASP A 80 3.42 9.89 -10.30
CA ASP A 80 4.12 8.97 -9.42
C ASP A 80 4.29 9.51 -7.99
N ASP A 81 3.78 10.69 -7.63
CA ASP A 81 3.92 11.23 -6.28
C ASP A 81 2.73 10.84 -5.38
N PHE A 82 2.98 9.97 -4.40
CA PHE A 82 1.96 9.49 -3.46
C PHE A 82 1.37 10.59 -2.57
N LEU A 83 2.02 11.75 -2.44
CA LEU A 83 1.53 12.90 -1.69
C LEU A 83 0.81 13.93 -2.57
N ALA A 84 0.85 13.78 -3.90
CA ALA A 84 0.21 14.71 -4.82
C ALA A 84 -1.23 14.26 -5.16
N TYR A 85 -2.22 15.08 -4.83
CA TYR A 85 -3.63 14.82 -5.13
C TYR A 85 -4.25 15.98 -5.90
N LYS A 86 -5.25 15.71 -6.75
CA LYS A 86 -6.01 16.77 -7.44
C LYS A 86 -6.92 17.57 -6.49
N SER A 87 -7.33 16.94 -5.39
CA SER A 87 -8.12 17.59 -4.35
C SER A 87 -7.34 18.70 -3.67
N LYS A 88 -8.04 19.75 -3.24
CA LYS A 88 -7.46 20.84 -2.44
C LYS A 88 -7.44 20.56 -0.94
N ASP A 89 -8.01 19.42 -0.51
CA ASP A 89 -8.00 19.02 0.89
C ASP A 89 -6.57 18.59 1.30
N PRO A 90 -5.92 19.29 2.25
CA PRO A 90 -4.57 18.96 2.72
C PRO A 90 -4.49 17.65 3.52
N GLY A 91 -5.64 17.03 3.80
CA GLY A 91 -5.77 15.71 4.41
C GLY A 91 -5.94 14.58 3.39
N CYS A 92 -5.78 14.83 2.09
CA CYS A 92 -5.97 13.79 1.10
C CYS A 92 -4.88 12.73 1.08
N TRP A 93 -5.32 11.48 1.02
CA TRP A 93 -4.46 10.31 0.92
C TRP A 93 -5.17 9.21 0.12
N SER A 94 -4.45 8.12 -0.15
CA SER A 94 -4.96 6.92 -0.80
C SER A 94 -4.21 5.70 -0.25
N TYR A 95 -4.55 4.50 -0.70
CA TYR A 95 -3.87 3.29 -0.28
C TYR A 95 -3.72 2.30 -1.42
N MET A 96 -2.86 1.30 -1.22
CA MET A 96 -2.74 0.16 -2.12
C MET A 96 -3.69 -0.94 -1.64
N GLN A 97 -4.61 -1.40 -2.50
CA GLN A 97 -5.63 -2.38 -2.13
C GLN A 97 -5.02 -3.70 -1.64
N GLY A 98 -5.65 -4.32 -0.63
CA GLY A 98 -5.11 -5.45 0.13
C GLY A 98 -4.62 -6.68 -0.65
N GLY A 99 -5.14 -6.95 -1.86
CA GLY A 99 -4.80 -8.18 -2.59
C GLY A 99 -3.29 -8.38 -2.82
N PHE A 100 -2.58 -7.31 -3.16
CA PHE A 100 -1.11 -7.27 -3.18
C PHE A 100 -0.65 -5.82 -3.11
N TYR A 101 0.36 -5.57 -2.27
CA TYR A 101 1.10 -4.32 -2.28
C TYR A 101 2.54 -4.55 -1.82
N PHE A 102 3.43 -3.62 -2.16
CA PHE A 102 4.83 -3.66 -1.77
C PHE A 102 5.36 -2.30 -1.37
N MET A 103 6.47 -2.31 -0.64
CA MET A 103 7.21 -1.15 -0.17
C MET A 103 8.70 -1.33 -0.47
N SER A 104 9.45 -0.25 -0.72
CA SER A 104 10.92 -0.35 -0.65
C SER A 104 11.34 -0.73 0.78
N VAL A 105 12.43 -1.49 0.93
CA VAL A 105 12.88 -2.01 2.24
C VAL A 105 13.12 -0.87 3.24
N GLN A 106 13.76 0.22 2.78
CA GLN A 106 14.01 1.38 3.63
C GLN A 106 12.70 1.99 4.15
N MET A 107 11.73 2.26 3.26
CA MET A 107 10.43 2.79 3.65
C MET A 107 9.70 1.83 4.59
N ALA A 108 9.67 0.53 4.28
CA ALA A 108 9.06 -0.48 5.13
C ALA A 108 9.64 -0.46 6.55
N ARG A 109 10.97 -0.34 6.68
CA ARG A 109 11.67 -0.24 7.96
C ARG A 109 11.27 1.01 8.73
N GLU A 110 11.16 2.14 8.05
CA GLU A 110 10.92 3.45 8.68
C GLU A 110 9.43 3.64 9.07
N VAL A 111 8.49 3.37 8.17
CA VAL A 111 7.04 3.49 8.43
C VAL A 111 6.59 2.54 9.55
N SER A 112 7.23 1.37 9.66
CA SER A 112 6.86 0.34 10.65
C SER A 112 7.54 0.49 12.02
N GLN A 113 8.35 1.55 12.25
CA GLN A 113 9.05 1.75 13.51
C GLN A 113 8.10 1.79 14.74
N PRO A 114 8.52 1.24 15.90
CA PRO A 114 7.80 1.41 17.14
C PRO A 114 7.56 2.90 17.45
N GLY A 115 6.36 3.24 17.96
CA GLY A 115 6.00 4.62 18.29
C GLY A 115 5.61 5.50 17.10
N GLY A 116 5.90 5.08 15.86
CA GLY A 116 5.45 5.76 14.65
C GLY A 116 3.92 5.69 14.44
N TRP A 117 3.42 6.40 13.44
CA TRP A 117 1.97 6.51 13.19
C TRP A 117 1.30 5.14 13.02
N TRP A 118 1.93 4.23 12.26
CA TRP A 118 1.43 2.87 12.07
C TRP A 118 1.25 2.12 13.40
N ALA A 119 2.26 2.22 14.28
CA ALA A 119 2.24 1.61 15.61
C ALA A 119 1.07 2.10 16.47
N GLN A 120 0.75 3.39 16.38
CA GLN A 120 -0.33 4.01 17.16
C GLN A 120 -1.73 3.54 16.71
N GLN A 121 -1.87 2.99 15.51
CA GLN A 121 -3.12 2.40 15.04
C GLN A 121 -3.27 0.92 15.41
N SER A 122 -2.23 0.30 15.99
CA SER A 122 -2.28 -1.10 16.42
C SER A 122 -3.41 -1.32 17.43
N GLY A 123 -4.15 -2.40 17.27
CA GLY A 123 -5.30 -2.74 18.13
C GLY A 123 -6.62 -2.06 17.75
N GLN A 124 -6.64 -1.14 16.78
CA GLN A 124 -7.88 -0.60 16.24
C GLN A 124 -8.42 -1.50 15.13
N PHE A 125 -9.73 -1.79 15.15
CA PHE A 125 -10.37 -2.55 14.07
C PHE A 125 -10.53 -1.65 12.83
N ARG A 126 -9.65 -1.83 11.85
CA ARG A 126 -9.67 -1.11 10.57
C ARG A 126 -9.18 -2.02 9.45
N PRO A 127 -9.61 -1.80 8.19
CA PRO A 127 -9.02 -2.49 7.04
C PRO A 127 -7.52 -2.25 6.99
N GLU A 128 -6.78 -3.32 6.77
CA GLU A 128 -5.32 -3.33 6.86
C GLU A 128 -4.68 -2.42 5.81
N ASP A 129 -5.17 -2.48 4.57
CA ASP A 129 -4.75 -1.62 3.47
C ASP A 129 -4.99 -0.13 3.73
N CYS A 130 -6.15 0.24 4.27
CA CYS A 130 -6.45 1.60 4.69
C CYS A 130 -5.46 2.09 5.78
N VAL A 131 -5.19 1.27 6.80
CA VAL A 131 -4.24 1.63 7.87
C VAL A 131 -2.84 1.81 7.30
N THR A 132 -2.41 0.88 6.43
CA THR A 132 -1.10 0.90 5.79
C THR A 132 -0.91 2.14 4.93
N GLY A 133 -1.86 2.47 4.05
CA GLY A 133 -1.77 3.66 3.21
C GLY A 133 -1.78 4.97 4.00
N ASN A 134 -2.62 5.05 5.04
CA ASN A 134 -2.65 6.21 5.93
C ASN A 134 -1.34 6.35 6.73
N ALA A 135 -0.75 5.23 7.15
CA ALA A 135 0.55 5.23 7.81
C ALA A 135 1.68 5.73 6.90
N VAL A 136 1.73 5.25 5.65
CA VAL A 136 2.70 5.73 4.65
C VAL A 136 2.52 7.23 4.40
N TYR A 137 1.27 7.69 4.24
CA TYR A 137 0.96 9.10 4.03
C TYR A 137 1.47 9.99 5.18
N ASN A 138 1.11 9.67 6.43
CA ASN A 138 1.52 10.48 7.58
C ASN A 138 3.04 10.43 7.79
N TRP A 139 3.67 9.26 7.65
CA TRP A 139 5.13 9.16 7.76
C TRP A 139 5.84 10.01 6.70
N ALA A 140 5.41 9.94 5.44
CA ALA A 140 6.02 10.69 4.35
C ALA A 140 5.85 12.21 4.55
N LYS A 141 4.66 12.63 4.97
CA LYS A 141 4.34 14.02 5.32
C LYS A 141 5.21 14.53 6.48
N ASP A 142 5.32 13.77 7.57
CA ASP A 142 6.04 14.17 8.77
C ASP A 142 7.56 14.19 8.57
N SER A 143 8.09 13.25 7.77
CA SER A 143 9.52 13.15 7.48
C SER A 143 9.99 14.04 6.32
N GLY A 144 9.08 14.56 5.52
CA GLY A 144 9.42 15.24 4.25
C GLY A 144 9.98 14.28 3.20
N SER A 145 9.73 12.98 3.34
CA SER A 145 10.18 11.95 2.39
C SER A 145 9.28 11.95 1.18
N CYS A 146 9.86 11.92 -0.03
CA CYS A 146 9.09 11.58 -1.22
C CYS A 146 8.66 10.11 -1.13
N VAL A 147 7.53 9.76 -1.76
CA VAL A 147 7.08 8.37 -1.94
C VAL A 147 6.52 8.22 -3.33
N SER A 148 7.09 7.30 -4.09
CA SER A 148 6.62 6.95 -5.41
C SER A 148 5.43 6.01 -5.36
N ALA A 149 4.28 6.44 -5.91
CA ALA A 149 3.09 5.63 -6.07
C ALA A 149 3.16 4.80 -7.36
N ILE A 150 3.25 3.47 -7.24
CA ILE A 150 3.36 2.55 -8.37
C ILE A 150 2.04 1.81 -8.56
N ASP A 151 1.22 2.27 -9.52
CA ASP A 151 -0.05 1.62 -9.83
C ASP A 151 0.13 0.42 -10.77
N LEU A 152 -0.01 -0.78 -10.20
CA LEU A 152 0.05 -2.06 -10.89
C LEU A 152 -1.27 -2.44 -11.58
N LYS A 153 -2.38 -1.74 -11.30
CA LYS A 153 -3.68 -2.06 -11.93
C LYS A 153 -3.62 -1.90 -13.44
N GLY A 154 -3.07 -0.78 -13.92
CA GLY A 154 -2.91 -0.51 -15.35
C GLY A 154 -1.98 -1.49 -16.05
N MET A 155 -1.18 -2.24 -15.28
CA MET A 155 -0.20 -3.20 -15.78
C MET A 155 -0.74 -4.64 -15.80
N GLY A 156 -1.89 -4.92 -15.18
CA GLY A 156 -2.43 -6.28 -15.10
C GLY A 156 -1.60 -7.25 -14.24
N ALA A 157 -0.77 -6.73 -13.33
CA ALA A 157 0.17 -7.56 -12.57
C ALA A 157 -0.49 -8.37 -11.43
N ILE A 158 -1.70 -8.00 -11.00
CA ILE A 158 -2.37 -8.60 -9.84
C ILE A 158 -3.69 -9.23 -10.26
N TRP A 159 -3.86 -10.50 -9.93
CA TRP A 159 -5.04 -11.31 -10.23
C TRP A 159 -5.66 -11.83 -8.95
N HIS A 160 -6.99 -11.84 -8.91
CA HIS A 160 -7.78 -12.37 -7.80
C HIS A 160 -9.02 -13.07 -8.34
N PRO A 161 -9.48 -14.18 -7.75
CA PRO A 161 -10.75 -14.81 -8.11
C PRO A 161 -11.92 -13.99 -7.57
N ASP A 162 -12.88 -13.59 -8.40
CA ASP A 162 -14.10 -12.89 -7.96
C ASP A 162 -14.98 -13.74 -7.01
N ASP A 163 -16.09 -13.19 -6.54
CA ASP A 163 -17.05 -13.90 -5.67
C ASP A 163 -17.64 -15.18 -6.33
N ASN A 164 -17.49 -15.35 -7.65
CA ASN A 164 -17.91 -16.53 -8.41
C ASN A 164 -16.74 -17.46 -8.77
N GLY A 165 -15.52 -17.18 -8.28
CA GLY A 165 -14.31 -17.96 -8.56
C GLY A 165 -13.66 -17.69 -9.93
N LYS A 166 -14.09 -16.64 -10.65
CA LYS A 166 -13.51 -16.24 -11.94
C LYS A 166 -12.30 -15.33 -11.71
N TRP A 167 -11.16 -15.68 -12.30
CA TRP A 167 -9.96 -14.86 -12.25
C TRP A 167 -10.12 -13.57 -13.05
N GLU A 168 -9.93 -12.43 -12.39
CA GLU A 168 -9.98 -11.12 -13.01
C GLU A 168 -8.78 -10.25 -12.61
N HIS A 169 -8.41 -9.32 -13.50
CA HIS A 169 -7.47 -8.27 -13.17
C HIS A 169 -8.11 -7.31 -12.18
N SER A 170 -7.85 -7.55 -10.89
CA SER A 170 -8.19 -6.69 -9.77
C SER A 170 -9.70 -6.46 -9.52
N PHE A 171 -10.17 -6.98 -8.39
CA PHE A 171 -11.55 -7.02 -7.87
C PHE A 171 -12.39 -5.74 -7.99
N TRP A 172 -13.68 -5.91 -8.24
CA TRP A 172 -14.74 -5.02 -7.76
C TRP A 172 -15.28 -5.65 -6.47
N TYR A 173 -14.92 -5.17 -5.29
CA TYR A 173 -15.82 -5.40 -4.17
C TYR A 173 -16.96 -4.40 -4.43
N PRO A 174 -18.22 -4.83 -4.70
CA PRO A 174 -19.31 -3.89 -4.56
C PRO A 174 -19.16 -3.26 -3.16
N PRO A 175 -19.31 -1.93 -3.02
CA PRO A 175 -19.04 -1.22 -1.78
C PRO A 175 -19.68 -2.01 -0.66
N TYR A 176 -18.85 -2.48 0.28
CA TYR A 176 -19.30 -3.30 1.41
C TYR A 176 -20.45 -2.54 2.04
N LYS A 177 -21.69 -3.01 1.81
CA LYS A 177 -22.87 -2.40 2.42
C LYS A 177 -22.73 -2.75 3.88
N HIS A 178 -22.20 -1.81 4.67
CA HIS A 178 -22.27 -1.92 6.12
C HIS A 178 -23.73 -2.27 6.46
N PRO A 179 -23.99 -3.38 7.16
CA PRO A 179 -25.30 -3.57 7.75
C PRO A 179 -25.56 -2.36 8.64
N ALA A 180 -26.70 -1.71 8.42
CA ALA A 180 -27.18 -0.59 9.23
C ALA A 180 -27.36 -1.00 10.69
#